data_AF-A0A2K3P2A0-F1
#
_entry.id   AF-A0A2K3P2A0-F1
#
_cell.length_a   1.000
_cell.length_b   1.000
_cell.length_c   1.000
_cell.angle_alpha   90.00
_cell.angle_beta   90.00
_cell.angle_gamma   90.00
#
_symmetry.space_group_name_H-M   'P 1'
#
loop_
_entity.id
_entity.type
_entity.pdbx_description
1 polymer ?
#
loop_
_entity_poly.entity_id
_entity_poly.type
_entity_poly.pdbx_seq_one_letter_code
_entity_poly.pdbx_strand_id
1 'polypeptide(L)'
;MKLFNHLRNLNGITTHHHRILRNRFHPLFNNIKFFSDSSSLPQHQTTTQAKQQPLHSSLNRNELAKFAAIAETWWDSEGPFKPLHVMNPTRLAFIRSALCRHFKKDPYSAKPLEGLKIADVGCGGGILSEPLARMGATVTGIDAVEKNINIARLHA
;
A
#
# COMPACT_ATOMS: atom_id res chain seq x y z
N MET A 1 36.24 -42.51 -31.58
CA MET A 1 36.12 -42.00 -30.19
C MET A 1 34.68 -41.51 -30.05
N LYS A 2 33.74 -42.31 -29.50
CA LYS A 2 33.40 -42.41 -28.06
C LYS A 2 33.20 -41.00 -27.44
N LEU A 3 32.08 -40.60 -26.83
CA LEU A 3 30.90 -41.32 -26.34
C LEU A 3 29.86 -40.28 -25.82
N PHE A 4 28.58 -40.43 -26.23
CA PHE A 4 27.31 -40.29 -25.47
C PHE A 4 26.94 -38.98 -24.71
N ASN A 5 25.81 -38.31 -24.99
CA ASN A 5 24.39 -38.63 -24.73
C ASN A 5 24.00 -38.94 -23.26
N HIS A 6 23.25 -38.02 -22.62
CA HIS A 6 22.05 -38.41 -21.85
C HIS A 6 21.00 -37.30 -21.75
N LEU A 7 19.94 -37.45 -22.54
CA LEU A 7 18.58 -36.99 -22.22
C LEU A 7 17.95 -37.98 -21.23
N ARG A 8 17.07 -37.51 -20.33
CA ARG A 8 15.66 -37.96 -20.29
C ARG A 8 14.84 -37.36 -19.15
N ASN A 9 13.70 -36.81 -19.56
CA ASN A 9 12.38 -36.80 -18.93
C ASN A 9 12.05 -38.10 -18.17
N LEU A 10 11.33 -37.96 -17.05
CA LEU A 10 10.39 -38.99 -16.58
C LEU A 10 9.16 -38.34 -15.93
N ASN A 11 8.03 -38.44 -16.63
CA ASN A 11 6.68 -38.39 -16.06
C ASN A 11 6.25 -39.81 -15.68
N GLY A 12 5.56 -39.94 -14.55
CA GLY A 12 4.56 -40.98 -14.28
C GLY A 12 5.02 -42.22 -13.52
N ILE A 13 4.44 -42.46 -12.34
CA ILE A 13 3.81 -43.73 -11.93
C ILE A 13 2.83 -43.44 -10.77
N THR A 14 1.59 -43.88 -10.99
CA THR A 14 0.46 -44.06 -10.08
C THR A 14 0.61 -45.29 -9.18
N THR A 15 0.17 -45.22 -7.92
CA THR A 15 -0.51 -46.35 -7.24
C THR A 15 -1.42 -45.87 -6.10
N HIS A 16 -2.58 -46.50 -6.03
CA HIS A 16 -3.68 -46.36 -5.08
C HIS A 16 -3.31 -46.69 -3.62
N HIS A 17 -3.97 -46.03 -2.64
CA HIS A 17 -4.69 -46.72 -1.55
C HIS A 17 -5.63 -45.78 -0.78
N HIS A 18 -6.80 -46.33 -0.46
CA HIS A 18 -7.93 -45.87 0.35
C HIS A 18 -7.64 -44.91 1.54
N ARG A 19 -8.56 -43.96 1.81
CA ARG A 19 -9.60 -44.09 2.88
C ARG A 19 -10.26 -42.74 3.24
N ILE A 20 -11.55 -42.64 2.89
CA ILE A 20 -12.69 -42.11 3.66
C ILE A 20 -12.37 -41.15 4.82
N LEU A 21 -12.79 -39.87 4.71
CA LEU A 21 -13.58 -39.16 5.72
C LEU A 21 -14.43 -38.06 5.05
N ARG A 22 -15.74 -38.29 4.98
CA ARG A 22 -16.76 -37.27 4.70
C ARG A 22 -16.91 -36.39 5.95
N ASN A 23 -16.69 -35.09 5.84
CA ASN A 23 -17.21 -34.14 6.81
C ASN A 23 -18.40 -33.37 6.23
N ARG A 24 -19.46 -33.39 7.03
CA ARG A 24 -20.83 -32.99 6.75
C ARG A 24 -20.94 -31.47 6.65
N PHE A 25 -21.50 -30.97 5.56
CA PHE A 25 -22.14 -29.67 5.50
C PHE A 25 -23.65 -29.87 5.73
N HIS A 26 -24.19 -29.29 6.79
CA HIS A 26 -25.63 -29.12 7.01
C HIS A 26 -25.95 -27.63 6.76
N PRO A 27 -26.86 -27.29 5.82
CA PRO A 27 -27.52 -26.00 5.83
C PRO A 27 -28.79 -26.09 6.70
N LEU A 28 -28.89 -25.24 7.72
CA LEU A 28 -30.07 -25.11 8.56
C LEU A 28 -30.80 -23.78 8.27
N PHE A 29 -31.97 -23.97 7.67
CA PHE A 29 -33.25 -23.26 7.85
C PHE A 29 -33.46 -21.81 7.42
N ASN A 30 -34.34 -21.70 6.41
CA ASN A 30 -35.45 -20.75 6.31
C ASN A 30 -36.13 -20.43 7.65
N ASN A 31 -36.47 -19.16 7.86
CA ASN A 31 -37.78 -18.76 8.41
C ASN A 31 -38.03 -17.26 8.16
N ILE A 32 -38.70 -16.97 7.04
CA ILE A 32 -39.37 -15.68 6.81
C ILE A 32 -40.73 -15.79 7.50
N LYS A 33 -40.97 -14.96 8.51
CA LYS A 33 -42.28 -14.78 9.12
C LYS A 33 -42.80 -13.40 8.72
N PHE A 34 -43.71 -13.38 7.75
CA PHE A 34 -44.60 -12.24 7.52
C PHE A 34 -45.51 -12.10 8.75
N PHE A 35 -45.58 -10.91 9.33
CA PHE A 35 -46.59 -10.59 10.33
C PHE A 35 -47.26 -9.29 9.92
N SER A 36 -48.57 -9.39 9.68
CA SER A 36 -49.51 -8.30 9.49
C SER A 36 -50.05 -7.81 10.84
N ASP A 37 -50.55 -6.57 10.80
CA ASP A 37 -51.45 -5.86 11.72
C ASP A 37 -50.91 -5.06 12.93
N SER A 38 -51.04 -3.74 12.78
CA SER A 38 -51.91 -2.83 13.57
C SER A 38 -51.93 -2.97 15.10
N SER A 39 -51.25 -2.06 15.83
CA SER A 39 -51.78 -1.39 17.04
C SER A 39 -50.75 -0.45 17.71
N SER A 40 -51.20 0.79 17.94
CA SER A 40 -50.85 1.75 19.02
C SER A 40 -49.39 2.03 19.42
N LEU A 41 -49.03 3.31 19.28
CA LEU A 41 -47.82 3.99 19.78
C LEU A 41 -47.57 3.83 21.29
N PRO A 42 -46.29 3.80 21.68
CA PRO A 42 -45.78 4.71 22.70
C PRO A 42 -44.72 5.63 22.08
N GLN A 43 -44.90 6.94 22.22
CA GLN A 43 -43.84 7.92 21.96
C GLN A 43 -42.71 7.68 22.97
N HIS A 44 -41.66 6.98 22.55
CA HIS A 44 -40.36 7.06 23.20
C HIS A 44 -39.46 7.95 22.34
N GLN A 45 -39.30 9.21 22.77
CA GLN A 45 -38.28 10.10 22.24
C GLN A 45 -36.91 9.52 22.59
N THR A 46 -36.35 8.69 21.71
CA THR A 46 -34.94 8.32 21.77
C THR A 46 -34.17 9.34 20.95
N THR A 47 -33.96 10.53 21.52
CA THR A 47 -32.83 11.38 21.11
C THR A 47 -31.55 10.70 21.56
N THR A 48 -31.12 9.68 20.82
CA THR A 48 -29.77 9.15 20.94
C THR A 48 -28.83 10.14 20.25
N GLN A 49 -28.48 11.22 20.94
CA GLN A 49 -27.31 12.02 20.57
C GLN A 49 -26.08 11.13 20.69
N ALA A 50 -25.68 10.54 19.56
CA ALA A 50 -24.39 9.89 19.46
C ALA A 50 -23.32 10.95 19.77
N LYS A 51 -22.72 10.85 20.94
CA LYS A 51 -21.64 11.71 21.42
C LYS A 51 -20.45 11.48 20.49
N GLN A 52 -20.31 12.30 19.44
CA GLN A 52 -19.15 12.30 18.56
C GLN A 52 -17.95 12.73 19.41
N GLN A 53 -17.14 11.76 19.83
CA GLN A 53 -15.85 12.06 20.44
C GLN A 53 -15.01 12.78 19.37
N PRO A 54 -14.44 13.95 19.66
CA PRO A 54 -13.63 14.67 18.68
C PRO A 54 -12.44 13.78 18.29
N LEU A 55 -12.28 13.53 16.99
CA LEU A 55 -11.11 12.82 16.48
C LEU A 55 -9.86 13.60 16.88
N HIS A 56 -9.02 13.01 17.73
CA HIS A 56 -7.75 13.63 18.09
C HIS A 56 -6.76 13.51 16.93
N SER A 57 -6.34 14.65 16.38
CA SER A 57 -5.34 14.69 15.31
C SER A 57 -3.95 14.36 15.86
N SER A 58 -3.15 13.58 15.11
CA SER A 58 -1.73 13.34 15.40
C SER A 58 -0.80 14.43 14.86
N LEU A 59 -1.33 15.46 14.20
CA LEU A 59 -0.53 16.50 13.56
C LEU A 59 0.01 17.52 14.56
N ASN A 60 1.31 17.77 14.52
CA ASN A 60 1.94 18.86 15.26
C ASN A 60 1.96 20.15 14.41
N ARG A 61 1.23 21.17 14.85
CA ARG A 61 1.09 22.45 14.12
C ARG A 61 2.41 23.18 13.92
N ASN A 62 3.34 23.11 14.87
CA ASN A 62 4.63 23.77 14.77
C ASN A 62 5.52 23.11 13.70
N GLU A 63 5.48 21.77 13.60
CA GLU A 63 6.20 21.06 12.55
C GLU A 63 5.60 21.35 11.17
N LEU A 64 4.26 21.39 11.04
CA LEU A 64 3.61 21.79 9.79
C LEU A 64 4.04 23.19 9.34
N ALA A 65 4.05 24.16 10.27
CA ALA A 65 4.46 25.53 9.98
C ALA A 65 5.94 25.62 9.57
N LYS A 66 6.81 24.90 10.28
CA LYS A 66 8.24 24.82 9.97
C LYS A 66 8.49 24.31 8.55
N PHE A 67 7.86 23.19 8.16
CA PHE A 67 8.04 22.64 6.81
C PHE A 67 7.39 23.54 5.74
N ALA A 68 6.24 24.14 6.02
CA ALA A 68 5.62 25.10 5.12
C ALA A 68 6.49 26.34 4.85
N ALA A 69 7.28 26.79 5.84
CA ALA A 69 8.13 27.96 5.73
C ALA A 69 9.33 27.76 4.78
N ILE A 70 9.78 26.52 4.59
CA ILE A 70 10.92 26.16 3.74
C ILE A 70 10.52 25.28 2.56
N ALA A 71 9.24 25.25 2.19
CA ALA A 71 8.71 24.37 1.15
C ALA A 71 9.43 24.57 -0.21
N GLU A 72 9.69 25.82 -0.58
CA GLU A 72 10.30 26.18 -1.87
C GLU A 72 11.75 25.67 -2.02
N THR A 73 12.43 25.35 -0.91
CA THR A 73 13.82 24.87 -0.93
C THR A 73 13.92 23.35 -1.03
N TRP A 74 12.82 22.62 -1.26
CA TRP A 74 12.84 21.15 -1.26
C TRP A 74 13.82 20.55 -2.26
N TRP A 75 13.95 21.17 -3.43
CA TRP A 75 14.80 20.70 -4.52
C TRP A 75 16.13 21.45 -4.65
N ASP A 76 16.45 22.33 -3.70
CA ASP A 76 17.80 22.86 -3.56
C ASP A 76 18.70 21.80 -2.93
N SER A 77 19.65 21.29 -3.71
CA SER A 77 20.58 20.25 -3.28
C SER A 77 21.54 20.71 -2.19
N GLU A 78 21.75 22.03 -2.06
CA GLU A 78 22.61 22.65 -1.05
C GLU A 78 21.81 23.30 0.09
N GLY A 79 20.48 23.28 0.00
CA GLY A 79 19.56 23.87 0.97
C GLY A 79 19.30 23.00 2.21
N PRO A 80 18.29 23.36 3.02
CA PRO A 80 17.96 22.67 4.27
C PRO A 80 17.69 21.16 4.13
N PHE A 81 17.26 20.72 2.94
CA PHE A 81 16.96 19.32 2.64
C PHE A 81 18.12 18.55 2.01
N LYS A 82 19.32 19.13 1.93
CA LYS A 82 20.55 18.46 1.46
C LYS A 82 20.74 17.04 2.03
N PRO A 83 20.53 16.76 3.33
CA PRO A 83 20.65 15.40 3.84
C PRO A 83 19.71 14.39 3.15
N LEU A 84 18.49 14.81 2.79
CA LEU A 84 17.55 13.95 2.07
C LEU A 84 18.01 13.65 0.65
N HIS A 85 18.58 14.64 -0.05
CA HIS A 85 19.16 14.47 -1.39
C HIS A 85 20.34 13.51 -1.37
N VAL A 86 21.29 13.73 -0.46
CA VAL A 86 22.50 12.90 -0.33
C VAL A 86 22.14 11.45 0.06
N MET A 87 21.14 11.26 0.94
CA MET A 87 20.70 9.93 1.36
C MET A 87 19.82 9.22 0.30
N ASN A 88 19.22 9.96 -0.64
CA ASN A 88 18.21 9.43 -1.55
C ASN A 88 18.68 8.20 -2.36
N PRO A 89 19.89 8.20 -2.97
CA PRO A 89 20.38 7.05 -3.73
C PRO A 89 20.46 5.78 -2.88
N THR A 90 20.93 5.89 -1.64
CA THR A 90 21.07 4.76 -0.72
C THR A 90 19.71 4.16 -0.36
N ARG A 91 18.74 5.00 0.03
CA ARG A 91 17.39 4.50 0.37
C ARG A 91 16.65 3.94 -0.85
N LEU A 92 16.82 4.53 -2.04
CA LEU A 92 16.25 4.00 -3.28
C LEU A 92 16.82 2.61 -3.62
N ALA A 93 18.14 2.43 -3.49
CA ALA A 93 18.77 1.13 -3.73
C ALA A 93 18.23 0.07 -2.76
N PHE A 94 18.06 0.42 -1.48
CA PHE A 94 17.46 -0.46 -0.49
C PHE A 94 16.01 -0.81 -0.83
N ILE A 95 15.16 0.19 -1.10
CA ILE A 95 13.73 -0.01 -1.43
C ILE A 95 13.59 -0.89 -2.67
N ARG A 96 14.32 -0.57 -3.76
CA ARG A 96 14.31 -1.37 -4.98
C ARG A 96 14.71 -2.82 -4.69
N SER A 97 15.83 -3.05 -4.00
CA SER A 97 16.30 -4.39 -3.67
C SER A 97 15.27 -5.18 -2.85
N ALA A 98 14.68 -4.54 -1.83
CA ALA A 98 13.67 -5.17 -0.98
C ALA A 98 12.40 -5.52 -1.75
N LEU A 99 11.86 -4.58 -2.54
CA LEU A 99 10.64 -4.78 -3.33
C LEU A 99 10.85 -5.80 -4.44
N CYS A 100 11.96 -5.72 -5.20
CA CYS A 100 12.26 -6.69 -6.25
C CYS A 100 12.40 -8.11 -5.69
N ARG A 101 13.05 -8.28 -4.53
CA ARG A 101 13.14 -9.58 -3.85
C ARG A 101 11.75 -10.08 -3.41
N HIS A 102 10.95 -9.22 -2.79
CA HIS A 102 9.63 -9.61 -2.28
C HIS A 102 8.65 -9.98 -3.40
N PHE A 103 8.58 -9.16 -4.45
CA PHE A 103 7.67 -9.33 -5.58
C PHE A 103 8.27 -10.15 -6.74
N LYS A 104 9.46 -10.75 -6.55
CA LYS A 104 10.18 -11.56 -7.55
C LYS A 104 10.35 -10.82 -8.89
N LYS A 105 10.75 -9.55 -8.83
CA LYS A 105 11.02 -8.69 -10.01
C LYS A 105 12.52 -8.60 -10.25
N ASP A 106 12.92 -8.33 -11.49
CA ASP A 106 14.32 -8.07 -11.85
C ASP A 106 14.74 -6.63 -11.46
N PRO A 107 15.68 -6.45 -10.52
CA PRO A 107 16.14 -5.13 -10.08
C PRO A 107 16.98 -4.39 -11.14
N TYR A 108 17.44 -5.06 -12.20
CA TYR A 108 18.25 -4.49 -13.27
C TYR A 108 17.43 -4.12 -14.51
N SER A 109 16.14 -4.47 -14.55
CA SER A 109 15.24 -4.06 -15.61
C SER A 109 15.08 -2.53 -15.66
N ALA A 110 14.69 -2.00 -16.82
CA ALA A 110 14.51 -0.55 -17.01
C ALA A 110 13.43 0.06 -16.09
N LYS A 111 12.40 -0.72 -15.75
CA LYS A 111 11.30 -0.34 -14.84
C LYS A 111 11.12 -1.40 -13.74
N PRO A 112 12.04 -1.48 -12.77
CA PRO A 112 12.07 -2.58 -11.81
C PRO A 112 10.86 -2.62 -10.87
N LEU A 113 10.11 -1.52 -10.78
CA LEU A 113 8.91 -1.39 -9.93
C LEU A 113 7.61 -1.34 -10.73
N GLU A 114 7.63 -1.65 -12.03
CA GLU A 114 6.44 -1.64 -12.87
C GLU A 114 5.32 -2.52 -12.32
N GLY A 115 4.11 -1.96 -12.28
CA GLY A 115 2.90 -2.62 -11.75
C GLY A 115 2.76 -2.57 -10.22
N LEU A 116 3.73 -2.00 -9.50
CA LEU A 116 3.60 -1.79 -8.05
C LEU A 116 2.88 -0.46 -7.76
N LYS A 117 2.05 -0.47 -6.72
CA LYS A 117 1.42 0.73 -6.15
C LYS A 117 2.09 1.06 -4.82
N ILE A 118 2.57 2.29 -4.66
CA ILE A 118 3.31 2.74 -3.46
C ILE A 118 2.62 3.97 -2.87
N ALA A 119 2.45 3.99 -1.56
CA ALA A 119 2.08 5.20 -0.82
C ALA A 119 3.31 5.76 -0.11
N ASP A 120 3.67 7.01 -0.39
CA ASP A 120 4.77 7.75 0.25
C ASP A 120 4.17 8.74 1.25
N VAL A 121 4.13 8.36 2.53
CA VAL A 121 3.49 9.13 3.62
C VAL A 121 4.51 10.09 4.22
N GLY A 122 4.20 11.38 4.22
CA GLY A 122 5.16 12.44 4.47
C GLY A 122 6.07 12.68 3.25
N CYS A 123 5.50 12.68 2.05
CA CYS A 123 6.29 12.76 0.81
C CYS A 123 7.04 14.10 0.64
N GLY A 124 6.66 15.14 1.38
CA GLY A 124 7.21 16.49 1.22
C GLY A 124 7.08 16.98 -0.23
N GLY A 125 8.13 17.61 -0.73
CA GLY A 125 8.27 18.00 -2.13
C GLY A 125 8.64 16.87 -3.10
N GLY A 126 8.54 15.59 -2.72
CA GLY A 126 8.57 14.48 -3.68
C GLY A 126 9.94 13.88 -4.02
N ILE A 127 11.01 14.20 -3.27
CA ILE A 127 12.39 13.70 -3.52
C ILE A 127 12.46 12.17 -3.64
N LEU A 128 11.66 11.44 -2.86
CA LEU A 128 11.57 9.98 -2.94
C LEU A 128 10.52 9.52 -3.96
N SER A 129 9.34 10.13 -3.94
CA SER A 129 8.20 9.79 -4.80
C SER A 129 8.56 9.82 -6.30
N GLU A 130 9.26 10.86 -6.75
CA GLU A 130 9.63 11.04 -8.17
C GLU A 130 10.48 9.86 -8.71
N PRO A 131 11.63 9.50 -8.12
CA PRO A 131 12.42 8.37 -8.62
C PRO A 131 11.73 7.02 -8.46
N LEU A 132 10.85 6.83 -7.48
CA LEU A 132 10.02 5.61 -7.40
C LEU A 132 9.07 5.50 -8.60
N ALA A 133 8.42 6.61 -8.97
CA ALA A 133 7.58 6.66 -10.16
C ALA A 133 8.40 6.45 -11.44
N ARG A 134 9.60 7.05 -11.53
CA ARG A 134 10.54 6.87 -12.64
C ARG A 134 10.97 5.41 -12.82
N MET A 135 11.05 4.63 -11.74
CA MET A 135 11.31 3.18 -11.78
C MET A 135 10.07 2.33 -12.17
N GLY A 136 8.94 2.96 -12.49
CA GLY A 136 7.73 2.32 -13.01
C GLY A 136 6.60 2.10 -12.01
N ALA A 137 6.77 2.49 -10.74
CA ALA A 137 5.69 2.38 -9.76
C ALA A 137 4.59 3.42 -10.01
N THR A 138 3.35 3.10 -9.64
CA THR A 138 2.30 4.09 -9.44
C THR A 138 2.39 4.61 -8.01
N VAL A 139 2.81 5.86 -7.83
CA VAL A 139 3.06 6.45 -6.50
C VAL A 139 1.94 7.41 -6.11
N THR A 140 1.41 7.25 -4.89
CA THR A 140 0.56 8.23 -4.23
C THR A 140 1.37 8.92 -3.13
N GLY A 141 1.72 10.18 -3.33
CA GLY A 141 2.34 11.01 -2.29
C GLY A 141 1.28 11.61 -1.37
N ILE A 142 1.54 11.56 -0.05
CA ILE A 142 0.64 12.10 0.99
C ILE A 142 1.47 13.00 1.90
N ASP A 143 1.04 14.24 2.08
CA ASP A 143 1.65 15.18 3.03
C ASP A 143 0.55 16.09 3.61
N ALA A 144 0.74 16.51 4.86
CA ALA A 144 -0.21 17.38 5.56
C ALA A 144 0.00 18.87 5.23
N VAL A 145 1.14 19.22 4.61
CA VAL A 145 1.48 20.58 4.20
C VAL A 145 1.19 20.76 2.72
N GLU A 146 0.16 21.55 2.41
CA GLU A 146 -0.26 21.81 1.02
C GLU A 146 0.86 22.39 0.14
N LYS A 147 1.67 23.31 0.69
CA LYS A 147 2.82 23.87 -0.04
C LYS A 147 3.80 22.79 -0.49
N ASN A 148 4.08 21.79 0.35
CA ASN A 148 4.95 20.68 0.00
C ASN A 148 4.38 19.87 -1.16
N ILE A 149 3.07 19.58 -1.13
CA ILE A 149 2.39 18.89 -2.23
C ILE A 149 2.47 19.69 -3.53
N ASN A 150 2.34 21.02 -3.47
CA ASN A 150 2.48 21.85 -4.67
C ASN A 150 3.89 21.78 -5.24
N ILE A 151 4.92 21.76 -4.40
CA ILE A 151 6.30 21.53 -4.84
C ILE A 151 6.44 20.13 -5.45
N ALA A 152 5.91 19.08 -4.82
CA ALA A 152 5.97 17.73 -5.37
C ALA A 152 5.32 17.60 -6.75
N ARG A 153 4.19 18.30 -6.98
CA ARG A 153 3.48 18.30 -8.27
C ARG A 153 4.28 18.93 -9.40
N LEU A 154 5.19 19.87 -9.13
CA LEU A 154 6.05 20.46 -10.16
C LEU A 154 7.06 19.44 -10.72
N HIS A 155 7.28 18.34 -10.01
CA HIS A 155 8.23 17.27 -10.36
C HIS A 155 7.56 15.94 -10.71
N ALA A 156 6.22 15.87 -10.66
CA ALA A 156 5.44 14.64 -10.82
C ALA A 156 5.06 14.32 -12.27
#